data_AF-A0A957UBM8-F1
#
_entry.id   AF-A0A957UBM8-F1
#
_cell.length_a   1.000
_cell.length_b   1.000
_cell.length_c   1.000
_cell.angle_alpha   90.00
_cell.angle_beta   90.00
_cell.angle_gamma   90.00
#
_symmetry.space_group_name_H-M   'P 1'
#
loop_
_entity.id
_entity.type
_entity.pdbx_description
1 polymer ?
#
loop_
_entity_poly.entity_id
_entity_poly.type
_entity_poly.pdbx_seq_one_letter_code
_entity_poly.pdbx_strand_id
1 'polypeptide(L)'
;MKLQDLKLKSPTELLTFAEEVEVENASSMRKQELMFAILKQLAAREIDITGTGVVEVLQDGFGFLRSPDANYLAGPDDIYVSPSQIRRFNLRTG
;
A
#
# COMPACT_ATOMS: atom_id res chain seq x y z
N MET A 1 -4.49 -6.41 8.60
CA MET A 1 -4.01 -5.01 8.69
C MET A 1 -4.46 -4.24 7.45
N LYS A 2 -5.01 -3.03 7.57
CA LYS A 2 -5.34 -2.20 6.39
C LYS A 2 -4.21 -1.20 6.11
N LEU A 3 -3.86 -1.04 4.83
CA LEU A 3 -2.86 -0.07 4.37
C LEU A 3 -3.24 1.37 4.77
N GLN A 4 -4.53 1.71 4.71
CA GLN A 4 -5.04 3.02 5.10
C GLN A 4 -4.75 3.35 6.56
N ASP A 5 -4.83 2.36 7.45
CA ASP A 5 -4.56 2.54 8.88
C ASP A 5 -3.10 2.97 9.12
N LEU A 6 -2.17 2.50 8.29
CA LEU A 6 -0.76 2.93 8.33
C LEU A 6 -0.56 4.34 7.76
N LYS A 7 -1.29 4.71 6.70
CA LYS A 7 -1.17 6.06 6.10
C LYS A 7 -1.61 7.17 7.08
N LEU A 8 -2.65 6.89 7.87
CA LEU A 8 -3.26 7.81 8.84
C LEU A 8 -2.41 8.01 10.10
N LYS A 9 -1.47 7.11 10.41
CA LYS A 9 -0.58 7.26 11.55
C LYS A 9 0.36 8.45 11.36
N SER A 10 0.61 9.16 12.46
CA SER A 10 1.65 10.18 12.54
C SER A 10 3.04 9.56 12.38
N PRO A 11 4.07 10.34 12.03
CA PRO A 11 5.44 9.84 11.92
C PRO A 11 5.93 9.14 13.21
N THR A 12 5.59 9.69 14.37
CA THR A 12 5.96 9.12 15.67
C THR A 12 5.28 7.78 15.91
N GLU A 13 3.97 7.67 15.64
CA GLU A 13 3.24 6.40 15.79
C GLU A 13 3.72 5.34 14.80
N LEU A 14 4.10 5.74 13.58
CA LEU A 14 4.71 4.82 12.61
C LEU A 14 6.06 4.31 13.09
N LEU A 15 6.87 5.18 13.69
CA LEU A 15 8.17 4.78 14.23
C LEU A 15 8.00 3.78 15.37
N THR A 16 7.12 4.07 16.34
CA THR A 16 6.81 3.15 17.43
C THR A 16 6.29 1.82 16.90
N PHE A 17 5.38 1.85 15.92
CA PHE A 17 4.85 0.62 15.34
C PHE A 17 5.93 -0.17 14.57
N ALA A 18 6.84 0.51 13.88
CA ALA A 18 7.97 -0.11 13.21
C ALA A 18 8.91 -0.82 14.19
N GLU A 19 9.16 -0.22 15.35
CA GLU A 19 9.93 -0.86 16.43
C GLU A 19 9.21 -2.09 17.00
N GLU A 20 7.89 -2.01 17.21
CA GLU A 20 7.06 -3.15 17.67
C GLU A 20 7.06 -4.33 16.70
N VAL A 21 7.08 -4.05 15.39
CA VAL A 21 7.21 -5.12 14.38
C VAL A 21 8.66 -5.52 14.10
N GLU A 22 9.64 -4.94 14.81
CA GLU A 22 11.07 -5.25 14.69
C GLU A 22 11.68 -4.85 13.33
N VAL A 23 11.29 -3.70 12.78
CA VAL A 23 11.94 -3.11 11.61
C VAL A 23 13.29 -2.50 12.01
N GLU A 24 14.37 -3.02 11.46
CA GLU A 24 15.73 -2.50 11.68
C GLU A 24 15.92 -1.11 11.06
N ASN A 25 16.69 -0.26 11.74
CA ASN A 25 17.05 1.10 11.27
C ASN A 25 15.85 2.02 10.96
N ALA A 26 14.69 1.76 11.58
CA ALA A 26 13.44 2.49 11.38
C ALA A 26 13.58 4.02 11.51
N SER A 27 14.38 4.50 12.47
CA SER A 27 14.59 5.92 12.74
C SER A 27 15.30 6.69 11.61
N SER A 28 16.00 5.98 10.71
CA SER A 28 16.70 6.56 9.57
C SER A 28 15.85 6.61 8.29
N MET A 29 14.71 5.93 8.28
CA MET A 29 13.87 5.76 7.09
C MET A 29 12.92 6.94 6.88
N ARG A 30 12.63 7.26 5.62
CA ARG A 30 11.53 8.17 5.28
C ARG A 30 10.19 7.49 5.56
N LYS A 31 9.11 8.27 5.74
CA LYS A 31 7.74 7.75 6.01
C LYS A 31 7.32 6.63 5.04
N GLN A 32 7.61 6.78 3.75
CA GLN A 32 7.28 5.78 2.72
C GLN A 32 8.09 4.49 2.87
N GLU A 33 9.40 4.60 3.07
CA GLU A 33 10.30 3.46 3.29
C GLU A 33 9.92 2.71 4.55
N LEU A 34 9.62 3.45 5.63
CA LEU A 34 9.18 2.91 6.91
C LEU A 34 7.87 2.13 6.76
N MET A 35 6.89 2.70 6.06
CA MET A 35 5.62 2.03 5.78
C MET A 35 5.83 0.74 4.97
N PHE A 36 6.67 0.78 3.94
CA PHE A 36 7.00 -0.41 3.16
C PHE A 36 7.69 -1.49 3.99
N ALA A 37 8.64 -1.10 4.85
CA ALA A 37 9.33 -2.02 5.75
C ALA A 37 8.37 -2.68 6.74
N ILE A 38 7.44 -1.91 7.34
CA ILE A 38 6.38 -2.44 8.21
C ILE A 38 5.52 -3.46 7.46
N LEU A 39 5.05 -3.12 6.26
CA LEU A 39 4.20 -4.00 5.46
C LEU A 39 4.93 -5.31 5.11
N LYS A 40 6.22 -5.22 4.74
CA LYS A 40 7.04 -6.39 4.46
C LYS A 40 7.17 -7.31 5.68
N GLN A 41 7.34 -6.72 6.86
CA GLN A 41 7.49 -7.45 8.12
C GLN A 41 6.18 -8.12 8.56
N LEU A 42 5.04 -7.46 8.38
CA LEU A 42 3.72 -8.04 8.60
C LEU A 42 3.46 -9.22 7.64
N ALA A 43 3.79 -9.05 6.36
CA ALA A 43 3.64 -10.12 5.36
C ALA A 43 4.52 -11.34 5.68
N ALA A 44 5.76 -11.11 6.15
CA ALA A 44 6.67 -12.18 6.58
C ALA A 44 6.14 -12.97 7.80
N ARG A 45 5.28 -12.34 8.61
CA ARG A 45 4.58 -12.97 9.74
C ARG A 45 3.21 -13.56 9.34
N GLU A 46 2.96 -13.72 8.04
CA GLU A 46 1.70 -14.23 7.48
C GLU A 46 0.45 -13.43 7.92
N ILE A 47 0.63 -12.15 8.23
CA ILE A 47 -0.49 -11.26 8.57
C ILE A 47 -1.10 -10.73 7.28
N ASP A 48 -2.40 -10.96 7.10
CA ASP A 48 -3.14 -10.44 5.95
C ASP A 48 -3.08 -8.91 5.89
N ILE A 49 -2.67 -8.39 4.73
CA ILE A 49 -2.62 -6.97 4.43
C ILE A 49 -3.67 -6.68 3.36
N THR A 50 -4.53 -5.70 3.65
CA THR A 50 -5.57 -5.26 2.71
C THR A 50 -5.36 -3.80 2.34
N GLY A 51 -5.62 -3.48 1.09
CA GLY A 51 -5.61 -2.11 0.59
C GLY A 51 -6.80 -1.88 -0.33
N THR A 52 -7.24 -0.63 -0.40
CA THR A 52 -8.42 -0.22 -1.17
C THR A 52 -8.08 1.05 -1.94
N GLY A 53 -8.77 1.24 -3.06
CA GLY A 53 -8.60 2.40 -3.93
C GLY A 53 -9.54 2.30 -5.12
N VAL A 54 -9.51 3.31 -5.98
CA VAL A 54 -10.27 3.34 -7.23
C VAL A 54 -9.40 2.76 -8.33
N VAL A 55 -9.92 1.81 -9.09
CA VAL A 55 -9.14 1.16 -10.14
C VAL A 55 -8.98 2.11 -11.34
N GLU A 56 -7.76 2.21 -11.83
CA GLU A 56 -7.42 2.83 -13.11
C GLU A 56 -6.79 1.76 -14.01
N VAL A 57 -7.45 1.43 -15.11
CA VAL A 57 -6.94 0.48 -16.12
C VAL A 57 -6.20 1.26 -17.21
N LEU A 58 -4.94 0.88 -17.46
CA LEU A 58 -4.07 1.50 -18.46
C LEU A 58 -4.19 0.79 -19.82
N GLN A 59 -3.65 1.41 -20.87
CA GLN A 59 -3.75 0.92 -22.26
C GLN A 59 -3.17 -0.50 -22.45
N ASP A 60 -2.13 -0.84 -21.68
CA ASP A 60 -1.50 -2.16 -21.71
C ASP A 60 -2.30 -3.24 -20.97
N GLY A 61 -3.47 -2.90 -20.42
CA GLY A 61 -4.41 -3.83 -19.82
C GLY A 61 -4.14 -4.22 -18.37
N PHE A 62 -3.07 -3.70 -17.74
CA PHE A 62 -2.89 -3.72 -16.30
C PHE A 62 -3.45 -2.43 -15.67
N GLY A 63 -3.53 -2.37 -14.35
CA GLY A 63 -4.03 -1.19 -13.67
C GLY A 63 -3.45 -0.99 -12.29
N PHE A 64 -3.91 0.08 -11.64
CA PHE A 64 -3.55 0.42 -10.27
C PHE A 64 -4.79 0.80 -9.48
N LEU A 65 -4.84 0.46 -8.20
CA LEU A 65 -5.79 1.05 -7.26
C LEU A 65 -5.20 2.38 -6.77
N ARG A 66 -5.79 3.49 -7.21
CA ARG A 66 -5.41 4.84 -6.85
C ARG A 66 -6.05 5.26 -5.53
N SER A 67 -5.29 6.01 -4.73
CA SER A 67 -5.76 6.53 -3.44
C SER A 67 -6.62 7.79 -3.62
N PRO A 68 -7.82 7.88 -3.02
CA PRO A 68 -8.60 9.12 -3.01
C PRO A 68 -7.85 10.26 -2.29
N ASP A 69 -7.05 9.93 -1.27
CA ASP A 69 -6.23 10.90 -0.53
C ASP A 69 -5.15 11.58 -1.39
N ALA A 70 -4.77 10.96 -2.50
CA ALA A 70 -3.79 11.48 -3.45
C ALA A 70 -4.46 12.13 -4.68
N ASN A 71 -5.76 12.45 -4.61
CA ASN A 71 -6.57 12.93 -5.73
C ASN A 71 -6.49 12.01 -6.96
N TYR A 72 -6.34 10.70 -6.72
CA TYR A 72 -6.19 9.68 -7.75
C TYR A 72 -4.94 9.84 -8.65
N LEU A 73 -3.98 10.66 -8.24
CA LEU A 73 -2.69 10.79 -8.92
C LEU A 73 -1.84 9.56 -8.67
N ALA A 74 -0.95 9.28 -9.64
CA ALA A 74 -0.01 8.19 -9.52
C ALA A 74 0.92 8.39 -8.30
N GLY A 75 0.95 7.40 -7.43
CA GLY A 75 1.71 7.39 -6.18
C GLY A 75 2.56 6.12 -6.04
N PRO A 76 3.63 6.18 -5.23
CA PRO A 76 4.48 5.01 -4.96
C PRO A 76 3.80 3.92 -4.11
N ASP A 77 2.64 4.22 -3.55
CA ASP A 77 1.81 3.36 -2.71
C ASP A 77 0.57 2.81 -3.45
N ASP A 78 0.50 3.02 -4.77
CA ASP A 78 -0.55 2.46 -5.61
C ASP A 78 -0.44 0.94 -5.71
N ILE A 79 -1.60 0.28 -5.63
CA ILE A 79 -1.65 -1.19 -5.59
C ILE A 79 -1.80 -1.70 -7.02
N TYR A 80 -0.80 -2.42 -7.50
CA TYR A 80 -0.83 -3.05 -8.81
C TYR A 80 -1.99 -4.05 -8.94
N VAL A 81 -2.68 -4.00 -10.08
CA VAL A 81 -3.71 -4.94 -10.48
C VAL A 81 -3.32 -5.56 -11.81
N SER A 82 -3.19 -6.89 -11.82
CA SER A 82 -2.78 -7.64 -13.00
C SER A 82 -3.87 -7.70 -14.09
N PRO A 83 -3.49 -7.84 -15.37
CA PRO A 83 -4.45 -8.03 -16.47
C PRO A 83 -5.35 -9.27 -16.30
N SER A 84 -4.88 -10.30 -15.58
CA SER A 84 -5.67 -11.50 -15.29
C SER A 84 -6.77 -11.20 -14.26
N GLN A 85 -6.47 -10.44 -13.20
CA GLN A 85 -7.47 -9.98 -12.23
C GLN A 85 -8.52 -9.08 -12.90
N ILE A 86 -8.09 -8.11 -13.70
CA ILE A 86 -8.99 -7.19 -14.42
C ILE A 86 -9.97 -7.97 -15.30
N ARG A 87 -9.49 -8.94 -16.09
CA ARG A 87 -10.34 -9.78 -16.94
C ARG A 87 -11.24 -10.71 -16.13
N ARG A 88 -10.70 -11.37 -15.10
CA ARG A 88 -11.45 -12.36 -14.28
C ARG A 88 -12.65 -11.72 -13.59
N PHE A 89 -12.50 -10.50 -13.09
CA PHE A 89 -13.54 -9.81 -12.33
C PHE A 89 -14.26 -8.71 -13.15
N ASN A 90 -13.96 -8.60 -14.45
CA ASN A 90 -14.53 -7.60 -15.35
C ASN A 90 -14.41 -6.16 -14.81
N LEU A 91 -13.25 -5.84 -14.22
CA LEU A 91 -12.97 -4.52 -13.65
C LEU A 91 -12.85 -3.48 -14.77
N ARG A 92 -13.30 -2.25 -14.47
CA ARG A 92 -13.24 -1.09 -15.37
C ARG A 92 -12.78 0.10 -14.56
N THR A 93 -12.11 1.06 -15.20
CA THR A 93 -11.73 2.32 -14.55
C THR A 93 -12.94 2.98 -13.89
N GLY A 94 -12.81 3.32 -12.60
CA GLY A 94 -13.89 3.90 -11.78
C GLY A 94 -14.33 3.03 -10.61
#